data_AF-A0A932B556-F1
#
_entry.id   AF-A0A932B556-F1
#
_cell.length_a   1.000
_cell.length_b   1.000
_cell.length_c   1.000
_cell.angle_alpha   90.00
_cell.angle_beta   90.00
_cell.angle_gamma   90.00
#
_symmetry.space_group_name_H-M   'P 1'
#
loop_
_entity.id
_entity.type
_entity.pdbx_description
1 polymer ?
#
loop_
_entity_poly.entity_id
_entity_poly.type
_entity_poly.pdbx_seq_one_letter_code
_entity_poly.pdbx_strand_id
1 'polypeptide(L)' 'MRSGVIAQKMGMTRLFTEAGEHVPVTVLRLAQC' A
#
# COMPACT_ATOMS: atom_id res chain seq x y z
N MET A 1 3.38 4.49 22.32
CA MET A 1 3.84 5.52 21.36
C MET A 1 3.37 5.08 19.98
N ARG A 2 2.61 5.90 19.23
CA ARG A 2 2.24 5.58 17.83
C ARG A 2 2.99 6.54 16.91
N SER A 3 3.69 5.99 15.93
CA SER A 3 4.34 6.76 14.87
C SER A 3 3.49 6.70 13.60
N GLY A 4 3.43 7.81 12.88
CA GLY A 4 2.76 7.93 11.58
C GLY A 4 3.68 8.57 10.56
N VAL A 5 3.42 8.33 9.28
CA VAL A 5 4.19 8.88 8.15
C VAL A 5 3.25 9.52 7.14
N ILE A 6 3.73 10.58 6.48
CA ILE A 6 3.05 11.19 5.34
C ILE A 6 3.55 10.53 4.06
N ALA A 7 2.62 10.09 3.22
CA ALA A 7 2.92 9.41 1.98
C ALA A 7 2.01 9.91 0.84
N GLN A 8 2.48 9.76 -0.39
CA GLN A 8 1.72 10.15 -1.58
C GLN A 8 0.90 8.98 -2.11
N LYS A 9 -0.40 9.17 -2.36
CA LYS A 9 -1.25 8.17 -3.02
C LYS A 9 -0.85 8.04 -4.48
N MET A 10 -0.38 6.86 -4.88
CA MET A 10 0.02 6.57 -6.25
C MET A 10 -1.08 5.94 -7.07
N GLY A 11 -1.99 5.21 -6.43
CA GLY A 11 -3.11 4.59 -7.12
C GLY A 11 -3.59 3.34 -6.42
N MET A 12 -4.32 2.53 -7.17
CA MET A 12 -4.85 1.25 -6.71
C MET A 12 -4.46 0.15 -7.68
N THR A 13 -4.16 -1.02 -7.14
CA THR A 13 -3.87 -2.24 -7.90
C THR A 13 -4.41 -3.46 -7.16
N ARG A 14 -4.28 -4.66 -7.74
CA ARG A 14 -4.60 -5.92 -7.08
C ARG A 14 -3.33 -6.68 -6.75
N LEU A 15 -3.31 -7.32 -5.57
CA LEU A 15 -2.34 -8.35 -5.22
C LEU A 15 -3.01 -9.72 -5.33
N PHE A 16 -2.25 -10.68 -5.83
CA PHE A 16 -2.65 -12.09 -5.86
C PHE A 16 -1.89 -12.80 -4.75
N THR A 17 -2.60 -13.42 -3.82
CA THR A 17 -1.99 -14.17 -2.72
C THR A 17 -1.65 -15.59 -3.17
N GLU A 18 -0.82 -16.29 -2.38
CA GLU A 18 -0.52 -17.71 -2.63
C GLU A 18 -1.77 -18.61 -2.53
N ALA A 19 -2.80 -18.17 -1.81
CA ALA A 19 -4.11 -18.83 -1.76
C ALA A 19 -4.99 -18.54 -2.98
N GLY A 20 -4.51 -17.73 -3.94
CA GLY A 20 -5.24 -17.37 -5.16
C GLY A 20 -6.25 -16.23 -4.98
N GLU A 21 -6.24 -15.52 -3.85
CA GLU A 21 -7.18 -14.42 -3.61
C GLU A 21 -6.75 -13.14 -4.33
N HIS A 22 -7.73 -12.38 -4.83
CA HIS A 22 -7.52 -11.08 -5.46
C HIS A 22 -7.82 -9.95 -4.47
N VAL A 23 -6.78 -9.33 -3.91
CA VAL A 23 -6.93 -8.29 -2.90
C VAL A 23 -6.68 -6.90 -3.51
N PRO A 24 -7.67 -6.00 -3.56
CA PRO A 24 -7.46 -4.63 -4.02
C PRO A 24 -6.70 -3.84 -2.95
N VAL A 25 -5.63 -3.14 -3.36
CA VAL A 25 -4.76 -2.37 -2.46
C VAL A 25 -4.53 -0.95 -2.97
N THR A 26 -4.29 -0.03 -2.05
CA THR A 26 -3.79 1.32 -2.37
C THR A 26 -2.27 1.34 -2.25
N VAL A 27 -1.60 1.88 -3.26
CA VAL A 27 -0.14 2.05 -3.24
C VAL A 27 0.19 3.45 -2.73
N LEU A 28 0.99 3.50 -1.66
CA LEU A 28 1.51 4.75 -1.08
C LEU A 28 3.02 4.82 -1.30
N ARG A 29 3.50 5.94 -1.86
CA ARG A 29 4.93 6.23 -1.97
C ARG A 29 5.39 7.01 -0.75
N LEU A 30 6.34 6.44 -0.01
CA LEU A 30 7.15 7.16 0.97
C LEU A 30 8.31 7.83 0.24
N ALA A 31 8.46 9.13 0.46
CA ALA A 31 9.55 9.89 -0.11
C ALA A 31 10.75 9.85 0.86
N GLN A 32 11.04 10.97 1.52
CA GLN A 32 12.15 11.07 2.47
C GLN A 32 11.65 10.65 3.85
N CYS A 33 12.15 9.53 4.35
CA CYS A 33 11.93 9.00 5.69
C CYS A 33 13.26 8.57 6.29
#